data_AF-A0A6L3STG1-F1
#
_entry.id   AF-A0A6L3STG1-F1
#
_cell.length_a   1.000
_cell.length_b   1.000
_cell.length_c   1.000
_cell.angle_alpha   90.00
_cell.angle_beta   90.00
_cell.angle_gamma   90.00
#
_symmetry.space_group_name_H-M   'P 1'
#
loop_
_entity.id
_entity.type
_entity.pdbx_description
1 polymer ?
#
loop_
_entity_poly.entity_id
_entity_poly.type
_entity_poly.pdbx_seq_one_letter_code
_entity_poly.pdbx_strand_id
1 'polypeptide(L)' 'MYAEGGWEPPQKPPRPPRRERQLSERQKLVLVWLIAVNALLLLIAPIGGASVIHALVAVLRHG' A
#
# COMPACT_ATOMS: atom_id res chain seq x y z
N MET A 1 6.85 -3.49 60.73
CA MET A 1 6.32 -2.47 59.80
C MET A 1 6.32 -3.10 58.42
N TYR A 2 5.16 -3.57 57.97
CA TYR A 2 5.04 -4.17 56.64
C TYR A 2 5.24 -3.05 55.62
N ALA A 3 6.07 -3.29 54.61
CA ALA A 3 6.25 -2.35 53.52
C ALA A 3 4.94 -2.32 52.73
N GLU A 4 4.11 -1.31 52.99
CA GLU A 4 2.91 -0.99 52.21
C GLU A 4 3.24 -0.43 50.80
N GLY A 5 4.51 -0.53 50.39
CA GLY A 5 4.98 -0.14 49.07
C GLY A 5 4.75 -1.28 48.08
N GLY A 6 3.59 -1.29 47.45
CA GLY A 6 3.31 -2.16 46.31
C GLY A 6 4.41 -2.04 45.25
N TRP A 7 4.84 -3.19 44.72
CA TRP A 7 5.77 -3.23 43.59
C TRP A 7 5.15 -2.51 42.39
N GLU A 8 5.76 -1.41 41.94
CA GLU A 8 5.43 -0.79 40.66
C GLU A 8 6.38 -1.34 39.57
N PRO A 9 5.88 -1.90 38.47
CA PRO A 9 6.72 -2.33 37.37
C PRO A 9 7.49 -1.13 36.79
N PRO A 10 8.78 -1.28 36.44
CA PRO A 10 9.51 -0.22 35.77
C PRO A 10 8.78 0.17 34.47
N GLN A 11 8.34 1.42 34.40
CA GLN A 11 7.66 1.95 33.21
C GLN A 11 8.59 1.79 32.01
N LYS A 12 8.12 1.12 30.95
CA LYS A 12 8.88 1.04 29.71
C LYS A 12 9.10 2.46 29.18
N PRO A 13 10.34 2.83 28.80
CA PRO A 13 10.59 4.13 28.21
C PRO A 13 9.65 4.35 27.00
N PRO A 14 9.16 5.58 26.78
CA PRO A 14 8.33 5.90 25.62
C PRO A 14 9.03 5.40 24.36
N ARG A 15 8.36 4.56 23.57
CA ARG A 15 8.89 4.17 22.26
C ARG A 15 9.11 5.46 21.46
N PRO A 16 10.30 5.67 20.87
CA PRO A 16 10.51 6.86 20.04
C PRO A 16 9.43 6.87 18.96
N PRO A 17 8.85 8.05 18.64
CA PRO A 17 7.87 8.14 17.58
C PRO A 17 8.49 7.49 16.34
N ARG A 18 7.78 6.51 15.75
CA ARG A 18 8.18 5.94 14.46
C ARG A 18 8.31 7.14 13.54
N ARG A 19 9.55 7.51 13.19
CA ARG A 19 9.79 8.47 12.12
C ARG A 19 9.09 7.88 10.91
N GLU A 20 7.91 8.40 10.60
CA GLU A 20 7.25 8.11 9.33
C GLU A 20 8.31 8.43 8.28
N ARG A 21 8.72 7.41 7.52
CA ARG A 21 9.74 7.56 6.48
C ARG A 21 9.18 8.60 5.52
N GLN A 22 9.60 9.84 5.70
CA GLN A 22 9.22 10.92 4.80
C GLN A 22 9.74 10.54 3.43
N LEU A 23 8.82 10.35 2.48
CA LEU A 23 9.17 10.02 1.11
C LEU A 23 10.10 11.12 0.60
N SER A 24 11.29 10.73 0.15
CA SER A 24 12.21 11.63 -0.54
C SER A 24 11.50 12.24 -1.76
N GLU A 25 11.88 13.45 -2.16
CA GLU A 25 11.29 14.14 -3.34
C GLU A 25 11.28 13.25 -4.59
N ARG A 26 12.30 12.40 -4.77
CA ARG A 26 12.35 11.41 -5.87
C ARG A 26 11.28 10.33 -5.73
N GLN A 27 11.02 9.87 -4.50
CA GLN A 27 9.99 8.85 -4.22
C GLN A 27 8.59 9.42 -4.41
N LYS A 28 8.37 10.70 -4.07
CA LYS A 28 7.10 11.39 -4.36
C LYS A 28 6.85 11.47 -5.87
N LEU A 29 7.88 11.83 -6.66
CA LEU A 29 7.76 11.89 -8.12
C LEU A 29 7.45 10.52 -8.72
N VAL A 30 8.14 9.46 -8.27
CA VAL A 30 7.86 8.07 -8.71
C VAL A 30 6.45 7.64 -8.33
N LEU A 31 5.99 7.98 -7.12
CA LEU A 31 4.64 7.67 -6.67
C LEU A 31 3.58 8.37 -7.52
N VAL A 32 3.75 9.67 -7.78
CA VAL A 32 2.86 10.43 -8.66
C VAL A 32 2.85 9.83 -10.05
N TRP A 33 4.01 9.41 -10.57
CA TRP A 33 4.08 8.82 -11.90
C TRP A 33 3.38 7.46 -11.95
N LEU A 34 3.55 6.62 -10.93
CA LEU A 34 2.83 5.35 -10.81
C LEU A 34 1.30 5.56 -10.82
N ILE A 35 0.81 6.54 -10.07
CA ILE A 35 -0.62 6.88 -10.03
C ILE A 35 -1.10 7.32 -11.41
N ALA A 36 -0.39 8.23 -12.07
CA ALA A 36 -0.78 8.77 -13.37
C ALA A 36 -0.71 7.72 -14.49
N VAL A 37 0.32 6.85 -14.51
CA VAL A 37 0.37 5.71 -15.44
C VAL A 37 -0.81 4.77 -15.20
N ASN A 38 -1.12 4.44 -13.95
CA ASN A 38 -2.23 3.53 -13.63
C ASN A 38 -3.59 4.15 -14.01
N ALA A 39 -3.79 5.44 -13.77
CA ALA A 39 -4.97 6.17 -14.21
C ALA A 39 -5.10 6.19 -15.74
N LEU A 40 -3.99 6.38 -16.47
CA LEU A 40 -3.99 6.30 -17.93
C LEU A 40 -4.29 4.87 -18.42
N LEU A 41 -3.70 3.86 -17.77
CA LEU A 41 -3.99 2.46 -18.05
C LEU A 41 -5.46 2.13 -17.78
N LEU A 42 -6.10 2.72 -16.77
CA LEU A 42 -7.55 2.59 -16.54
C LEU A 42 -8.38 3.17 -17.69
N LEU A 43 -7.90 4.16 -18.43
CA LEU A 43 -8.55 4.67 -19.64
C LEU A 43 -8.27 3.79 -20.87
N ILE A 44 -7.09 3.17 -20.93
CA ILE A 44 -6.73 2.21 -21.99
C ILE A 44 -7.40 0.85 -21.76
N ALA A 45 -7.61 0.45 -20.51
CA ALA A 45 -8.23 -0.81 -20.11
C ALA A 45 -9.64 -1.03 -20.69
N PRO A 46 -10.54 -0.06 -20.85
CA PRO A 46 -11.78 -0.30 -21.60
C PRO A 46 -11.55 -0.61 -23.08
N ILE A 47 -10.46 -0.11 -23.68
CA ILE A 47 -10.10 -0.38 -25.09
C ILE A 47 -9.39 -1.74 -25.21
N GLY A 48 -8.34 -1.97 -24.42
CA GLY A 48 -7.53 -3.19 -24.44
C GLY A 48 -8.12 -4.34 -23.64
N GLY A 49 -8.74 -4.06 -22.49
CA GLY A 49 -9.36 -5.04 -21.61
C GLY A 49 -10.61 -5.68 -22.23
N ALA A 50 -11.42 -4.93 -22.98
CA ALA A 50 -12.49 -5.53 -23.78
C ALA A 50 -11.93 -6.56 -24.78
N SER A 51 -10.79 -6.26 -25.41
CA SER A 51 -10.13 -7.15 -26.36
C SER A 51 -9.56 -8.41 -25.69
N VAL A 52 -8.93 -8.27 -24.52
CA VAL A 52 -8.41 -9.39 -23.72
C VAL A 52 -9.53 -10.27 -23.19
N ILE A 53 -10.61 -9.68 -22.66
CA ILE A 53 -11.80 -10.42 -22.21
C ILE A 53 -12.44 -11.15 -23.39
N HIS A 54 -12.57 -10.47 -24.54
CA HIS A 54 -13.13 -11.08 -25.75
C HIS A 54 -12.28 -12.27 -26.23
N ALA A 55 -10.95 -12.13 -26.21
CA ALA A 55 -10.03 -13.23 -26.54
C ALA A 55 -10.15 -14.40 -25.55
N LEU A 56 -10.19 -14.12 -24.23
CA LEU A 56 -10.36 -15.14 -23.19
C LEU A 56 -11.69 -15.89 -23.34
N VAL A 57 -12.79 -15.16 -23.57
CA VAL A 57 -14.11 -15.76 -23.79
C VAL A 57 -14.14 -16.59 -25.07
N ALA A 58 -13.49 -16.12 -26.14
CA ALA A 58 -13.38 -16.86 -27.40
C ALA A 58 -12.62 -18.17 -27.22
N VAL A 59 -11.50 -18.16 -26.50
CA VAL A 59 -10.72 -19.36 -26.16
C VAL A 59 -11.55 -20.31 -25.30
N LEU A 60 -12.27 -19.82 -24.29
CA LEU A 60 -13.11 -20.64 -23.41
C LEU A 60 -14.35 -21.23 -24.11
N ARG A 61 -14.86 -20.59 -25.17
CA ARG A 61 -16.00 -21.10 -25.96
C ARG A 61 -15.58 -22.07 -27.06
N HIS A 62 -14.33 -22.04 -27.49
CA HIS A 62 -13.81 -22.88 -28.59
C HIS A 62 -12.84 -23.97 -28.11
N GLY A 63 -12.51 -23.98 -26.82
CA GLY A 63 -11.77 -25.06 -26.14
C GLY A 63 -12.67 -26.05 -25.42
#